data_AF-A0A950QJZ6-F1
#
_entry.id   AF-A0A950QJZ6-F1
#
_cell.length_a   1.000
_cell.length_b   1.000
_cell.length_c   1.000
_cell.angle_alpha   90.00
_cell.angle_beta   90.00
_cell.angle_gamma   90.00
#
_symmetry.space_group_name_H-M   'P 1'
#
loop_
_entity.id
_entity.type
_entity.pdbx_description
1 polymer ?
#
loop_
_entity_poly.entity_id
_entity_poly.type
_entity_poly.pdbx_seq_one_letter_code
_entity_poly.pdbx_strand_id
1 'polypeptide(L)'
;MKSLRIPLTFCAVVLAVWFAHAMDARAKQQHPRKSAAAPFQEALPLGTSRADVEKYLEDRGMRYSAAWDSTRGSWSEVVEAGKDTARCGSQTIFVDLEFESSNPSADNKPDPADRLKHVAASSSPCA
;
A
#
# COMPACT_ATOMS: atom_id res chain seq x y z
N MET A 1 -8.43 15.35 57.79
CA MET A 1 -8.07 15.53 56.37
C MET A 1 -7.17 14.36 55.95
N LYS A 2 -7.65 13.42 55.13
CA LYS A 2 -6.86 12.25 54.67
C LYS A 2 -6.29 12.55 53.29
N SER A 3 -4.95 12.71 53.23
CA SER A 3 -4.21 12.99 52.00
C SER A 3 -4.13 11.71 51.15
N LEU A 4 -4.78 11.72 49.99
CA LEU A 4 -4.80 10.61 49.03
C LEU A 4 -3.48 10.61 48.25
N ARG A 5 -2.53 9.74 48.62
CA ARG A 5 -1.28 9.51 47.88
C ARG A 5 -1.52 8.45 46.82
N ILE A 6 -1.84 8.87 45.59
CA ILE A 6 -1.88 7.97 44.44
C ILE A 6 -0.44 7.66 44.05
N PRO A 7 0.04 6.40 44.14
CA PRO A 7 1.42 6.08 43.85
C PRO A 7 1.72 6.27 42.36
N LEU A 8 2.76 7.05 42.06
CA LEU A 8 3.24 7.40 40.70
C LEU A 8 3.44 6.19 39.76
N THR A 9 3.62 5.00 40.31
CA THR A 9 3.74 3.74 39.56
C THR A 9 2.46 3.35 38.81
N PHE A 10 1.27 3.72 39.31
CA PHE A 10 0.01 3.40 38.64
C PHE A 10 -0.17 4.16 37.32
N CYS A 11 0.26 5.43 37.27
CA CYS A 11 0.21 6.22 36.03
C CYS A 11 1.14 5.67 34.94
N ALA A 12 2.33 5.17 35.31
CA ALA A 12 3.30 4.63 34.35
C ALA A 12 2.79 3.34 33.69
N VAL A 13 2.15 2.43 34.45
CA VAL A 13 1.59 1.18 33.92
C VAL A 13 0.42 1.46 33.00
N VAL A 14 -0.47 2.40 33.37
CA VAL A 14 -1.62 2.78 32.53
C VAL A 14 -1.14 3.38 31.19
N LEU A 15 -0.12 4.25 31.22
CA LEU A 15 0.45 4.81 29.99
C LEU A 15 1.14 3.74 29.14
N ALA A 16 1.89 2.82 29.74
CA ALA A 16 2.56 1.74 29.00
C ALA A 16 1.55 0.81 28.29
N VAL A 17 0.44 0.46 28.96
CA VAL A 17 -0.64 -0.35 28.37
C VAL A 17 -1.33 0.39 27.22
N TRP A 18 -1.55 1.70 27.34
CA TRP A 18 -2.08 2.53 26.26
C TRP A 18 -1.14 2.62 25.05
N PHE A 19 0.15 2.82 25.30
CA PHE A 19 1.16 2.86 24.22
C PHE A 19 1.28 1.50 23.52
N ALA A 20 1.25 0.38 24.25
CA ALA A 20 1.30 -0.95 23.66
C ALA A 20 0.08 -1.23 22.75
N HIS A 21 -1.13 -0.89 23.19
CA HIS A 21 -2.33 -1.05 22.37
C HIS A 21 -2.35 -0.15 21.12
N ALA A 22 -1.81 1.07 21.21
CA ALA A 22 -1.74 2.00 20.08
C ALA A 22 -0.76 1.53 19.00
N MET A 23 0.38 0.94 19.38
CA MET A 23 1.36 0.41 18.43
C MET A 23 0.88 -0.88 17.73
N ASP A 24 0.21 -1.76 18.47
CA ASP A 24 -0.28 -3.04 17.95
C ASP A 24 -1.40 -2.84 16.89
N ALA A 25 -2.23 -1.80 17.05
CA ALA A 25 -3.25 -1.45 16.05
C ALA A 25 -2.65 -0.98 14.71
N ARG A 26 -1.52 -0.26 14.72
CA ARG A 26 -0.83 0.17 13.50
C ARG A 26 -0.09 -0.98 12.82
N ALA A 27 0.50 -1.89 13.60
CA ALA A 27 1.19 -3.07 13.07
C ALA A 27 0.21 -4.01 12.34
N LYS A 28 -0.99 -4.24 12.91
CA LYS A 28 -2.02 -5.09 12.30
C LYS A 28 -2.55 -4.56 10.96
N GLN A 29 -2.59 -3.25 10.75
CA GLN A 29 -3.01 -2.65 9.48
C GLN A 29 -1.92 -2.67 8.39
N GLN A 30 -0.63 -2.69 8.78
CA GLN A 30 0.47 -2.76 7.81
C GLN A 30 0.71 -4.18 7.28
N HIS A 31 0.34 -5.19 8.05
CA HIS A 31 0.57 -6.59 7.70
C HIS A 31 -0.16 -7.04 6.41
N PRO A 32 -1.46 -6.78 6.22
CA PRO A 32 -2.16 -7.20 5.00
C PRO A 32 -1.67 -6.41 3.76
N ARG A 33 -1.32 -5.13 3.91
CA ARG A 33 -0.76 -4.32 2.82
C ARG A 33 0.62 -4.80 2.37
N LYS A 34 1.53 -5.04 3.31
CA LYS A 34 2.86 -5.59 2.99
C LYS A 34 2.75 -6.98 2.37
N SER A 35 1.83 -7.80 2.87
CA SER A 35 1.56 -9.13 2.31
C SER A 35 1.03 -9.08 0.87
N ALA A 36 0.23 -8.06 0.52
CA ALA A 36 -0.31 -7.92 -0.82
C ALA A 36 0.73 -7.49 -1.86
N ALA A 37 1.67 -6.61 -1.48
CA ALA A 37 2.73 -6.15 -2.38
C ALA A 37 3.88 -7.17 -2.56
N ALA A 38 4.14 -8.02 -1.57
CA ALA A 38 5.30 -8.91 -1.57
C ALA A 38 5.39 -9.85 -2.80
N PRO A 39 4.31 -10.51 -3.26
CA PRO A 39 4.37 -11.37 -4.45
C PRO A 39 4.76 -10.60 -5.72
N PHE A 40 4.35 -9.34 -5.83
CA PHE A 40 4.70 -8.48 -6.96
C PHE A 40 6.16 -8.03 -6.87
N GLN A 41 6.63 -7.67 -5.68
CA GLN A 41 8.04 -7.28 -5.47
C GLN A 41 9.01 -8.43 -5.75
N GLU A 42 8.63 -9.67 -5.44
CA GLU A 42 9.44 -10.85 -5.72
C GLU A 42 9.47 -11.19 -7.21
N ALA A 43 8.32 -11.13 -7.89
CA ALA A 43 8.21 -11.59 -9.26
C ALA A 43 8.46 -10.51 -10.33
N LEU A 44 8.33 -9.23 -9.96
CA LEU A 44 8.55 -8.07 -10.83
C LEU A 44 9.68 -7.20 -10.24
N PRO A 45 10.94 -7.53 -10.52
CA PRO A 45 12.06 -6.71 -10.07
C PRO A 45 11.97 -5.30 -10.66
N LEU A 46 12.47 -4.31 -9.92
CA LEU A 46 12.56 -2.94 -10.43
C LEU A 46 13.36 -2.92 -11.76
N GLY A 47 12.91 -2.09 -12.70
CA GLY A 47 13.43 -2.06 -14.07
C GLY A 47 12.72 -3.01 -15.04
N THR A 48 11.80 -3.85 -14.58
CA THR A 48 10.91 -4.61 -15.48
C THR A 48 10.14 -3.65 -16.38
N SER A 49 10.01 -3.98 -17.67
CA SER A 49 9.28 -3.11 -18.61
C SER A 49 7.78 -3.12 -18.31
N ARG A 50 7.05 -2.05 -18.62
CA ARG A 50 5.59 -2.03 -18.53
C ARG A 50 4.97 -3.17 -19.32
N ALA A 51 5.43 -3.43 -20.55
CA ALA A 51 4.93 -4.54 -21.35
C ALA A 51 5.08 -5.91 -20.65
N ASP A 52 6.22 -6.15 -19.99
CA ASP A 52 6.43 -7.39 -19.24
C ASP A 52 5.56 -7.45 -17.97
N VAL A 53 5.33 -6.30 -17.31
CA VAL A 53 4.41 -6.21 -16.16
C VAL A 53 2.97 -6.50 -16.61
N GLU A 54 2.48 -5.85 -17.67
CA GLU A 54 1.13 -6.07 -18.21
C GLU A 54 0.93 -7.54 -18.57
N LYS A 55 1.86 -8.13 -19.31
CA LYS A 55 1.84 -9.55 -19.64
C LYS A 55 1.78 -10.43 -18.39
N TYR A 56 2.58 -10.13 -17.37
CA TYR A 56 2.56 -10.87 -16.10
C TYR A 56 1.17 -10.82 -15.41
N LEU A 57 0.49 -9.68 -15.47
CA LEU A 57 -0.83 -9.48 -14.89
C LEU A 57 -1.91 -10.21 -15.69
N GLU A 58 -1.84 -10.12 -17.02
CA GLU A 58 -2.73 -10.82 -17.96
C GLU A 58 -2.61 -12.34 -17.84
N ASP A 59 -1.38 -12.88 -17.81
CA ASP A 59 -1.10 -14.31 -17.67
C ASP A 59 -1.68 -14.88 -16.35
N ARG A 60 -1.86 -14.04 -15.33
CA ARG A 60 -2.47 -14.40 -14.05
C ARG A 60 -3.96 -14.03 -13.94
N GLY A 61 -4.55 -13.46 -14.99
CA GLY A 61 -5.95 -13.03 -14.99
C GLY A 61 -6.25 -11.96 -13.95
N MET A 62 -5.27 -11.13 -13.60
CA MET A 62 -5.45 -10.06 -12.62
C MET A 62 -6.22 -8.89 -13.23
N ARG A 63 -7.06 -8.25 -12.41
CA ARG A 63 -7.75 -7.01 -12.79
C ARG A 63 -6.85 -5.83 -12.45
N TYR A 64 -6.54 -5.02 -13.46
CA TYR A 64 -5.75 -3.81 -13.28
C TYR A 64 -6.22 -2.68 -14.20
N SER A 65 -5.80 -1.46 -13.88
CA SER A 65 -6.04 -0.28 -14.70
C SER A 65 -4.88 0.71 -14.62
N ALA A 66 -4.53 1.29 -15.76
CA ALA A 66 -3.57 2.38 -15.81
C ALA A 66 -4.16 3.66 -15.19
N ALA A 67 -3.40 4.27 -14.29
CA ALA A 67 -3.75 5.52 -13.62
C ALA A 67 -2.60 6.53 -13.73
N TRP A 68 -2.95 7.77 -14.08
CA TRP A 68 -2.01 8.90 -14.07
C TRP A 68 -2.07 9.62 -12.74
N ASP A 69 -0.94 9.72 -12.05
CA ASP A 69 -0.78 10.59 -10.88
C ASP A 69 -0.21 11.94 -11.35
N SER A 70 -1.09 12.94 -11.48
CA SER A 70 -0.68 14.30 -11.87
C SER A 70 0.23 15.00 -10.87
N THR A 71 0.22 14.55 -9.61
CA THR A 71 1.07 15.11 -8.55
C THR A 71 2.50 14.60 -8.69
N ARG A 72 2.65 13.32 -9.01
CA ARG A 72 3.95 12.66 -9.20
C ARG A 72 4.47 12.73 -10.64
N GLY A 73 3.61 13.05 -11.59
CA GLY A 73 3.93 13.01 -13.02
C GLY A 73 4.29 11.60 -13.48
N SER A 74 3.63 10.58 -12.93
CA SER A 74 3.93 9.17 -13.18
C SER A 74 2.68 8.38 -13.51
N TRP A 75 2.87 7.32 -14.30
CA TRP A 75 1.86 6.32 -14.56
C TRP A 75 2.02 5.14 -13.63
N SER A 76 0.90 4.57 -13.20
CA SER A 76 0.86 3.36 -12.40
C SER A 76 -0.15 2.35 -12.95
N GLU A 77 0.18 1.06 -12.91
CA GLU A 77 -0.85 0.02 -13.01
C GLU A 77 -1.40 -0.26 -11.60
N VAL A 78 -2.70 -0.03 -11.39
CA VAL A 78 -3.38 -0.28 -10.11
C VAL A 78 -4.06 -1.63 -10.18
N VAL A 79 -3.57 -2.59 -9.39
CA VAL A 79 -4.02 -3.99 -9.38
C VAL A 79 -4.92 -4.25 -8.19
N GLU A 80 -6.08 -4.89 -8.39
CA GLU A 80 -6.93 -5.35 -7.28
C GLU A 80 -6.33 -6.63 -6.66
N ALA A 81 -5.75 -6.53 -5.47
CA ALA A 81 -5.04 -7.63 -4.81
C ALA A 81 -5.89 -8.39 -3.79
N GLY A 82 -7.09 -7.89 -3.46
CA GLY A 82 -8.05 -8.59 -2.60
C GLY A 82 -8.83 -7.65 -1.70
N LYS A 83 -9.44 -8.22 -0.67
CA LYS A 83 -10.23 -7.50 0.34
C LYS A 83 -9.71 -7.80 1.72
N ASP A 84 -9.68 -6.77 2.56
CA ASP A 84 -9.34 -6.89 3.98
C ASP A 84 -10.48 -6.34 4.83
N THR A 85 -10.79 -7.06 5.91
CA THR A 85 -11.76 -6.64 6.90
C THR A 85 -11.08 -5.72 7.90
N ALA A 86 -11.04 -4.43 7.56
CA ALA A 86 -10.54 -3.40 8.44
C ALA A 86 -11.64 -2.92 9.42
N ARG A 87 -11.26 -2.05 10.37
CA ARG A 87 -12.20 -1.44 11.33
C ARG A 87 -13.40 -0.73 10.68
N CYS A 88 -13.26 -0.29 9.43
CA CYS A 88 -14.29 0.40 8.67
C CYS A 88 -15.12 -0.53 7.77
N GLY A 89 -15.04 -1.85 7.96
CA GLY A 89 -15.65 -2.84 7.06
C GLY A 89 -14.67 -3.37 6.01
N SER A 90 -15.22 -4.01 4.98
CA SER A 90 -14.42 -4.58 3.88
C SER A 90 -13.79 -3.47 3.05
N GLN A 91 -12.47 -3.33 3.12
CA GLN A 91 -11.68 -2.47 2.25
C GLN A 91 -11.11 -3.29 1.10
N THR A 92 -11.04 -2.70 -0.08
CA THR A 92 -10.32 -3.31 -1.20
C THR A 92 -8.85 -2.91 -1.10
N ILE A 93 -7.95 -3.89 -1.19
CA ILE A 93 -6.52 -3.69 -1.24
C ILE A 93 -6.11 -3.59 -2.71
N PHE A 94 -5.37 -2.55 -3.02
CA PHE A 94 -4.77 -2.34 -4.32
C PHE A 94 -3.25 -2.44 -4.22
N VAL A 95 -2.60 -2.84 -5.31
CA VAL A 95 -1.16 -2.75 -5.48
C VAL A 95 -0.88 -1.79 -6.62
N ASP A 96 -0.16 -0.72 -6.31
CA ASP A 96 0.28 0.31 -7.23
C ASP A 96 1.66 -0.06 -7.77
N LEU A 97 1.73 -0.35 -9.07
CA LEU A 97 2.96 -0.59 -9.81
C LEU A 97 3.34 0.71 -10.54
N GLU A 98 4.22 1.51 -9.96
CA GLU A 98 4.58 2.84 -10.45
C GLU A 98 5.77 2.77 -11.41
N PHE A 99 5.66 3.47 -12.54
CA PHE A 99 6.66 3.44 -13.61
C PHE A 99 7.40 4.77 -13.74
N GLU A 100 8.68 4.68 -14.06
CA GLU A 100 9.47 5.80 -14.53
C GLU A 100 9.11 6.10 -15.98
N SER A 101 8.48 7.25 -16.20
CA SER A 101 8.17 7.73 -17.54
C SER A 101 9.40 8.41 -18.12
N SER A 102 10.01 7.76 -19.12
CA SER A 102 11.22 8.29 -19.79
C SER A 102 10.88 9.39 -20.79
N ASN A 103 9.63 9.46 -21.25
CA ASN A 103 9.04 10.56 -22.00
C ASN A 103 7.55 10.62 -21.68
N PRO A 104 6.99 11.74 -21.21
CA PRO A 104 5.55 11.91 -21.22
C PRO A 104 5.12 11.90 -22.69
N SER A 105 4.53 10.78 -23.13
CA SER A 105 4.01 10.64 -24.49
C SER A 105 3.13 11.86 -24.82
N ALA A 106 3.26 12.41 -26.03
CA ALA A 106 2.49 13.58 -26.48
C ALA A 106 0.98 13.38 -26.33
N ASP A 107 0.53 12.12 -26.25
CA ASP A 107 -0.87 11.72 -26.13
C ASP A 107 -1.31 11.43 -24.68
N ASN A 108 -0.46 11.69 -23.66
CA ASN A 108 -0.68 11.25 -22.27
C ASN A 108 -1.07 9.76 -22.22
N LYS A 109 -0.23 8.90 -22.82
CA LYS A 109 -0.41 7.46 -22.77
C LYS A 109 0.77 6.78 -22.07
N PRO A 110 0.53 5.69 -21.34
CA PRO A 110 1.61 4.88 -20.78
C PRO A 110 2.48 4.31 -21.90
N ASP A 111 3.81 4.45 -21.81
CA ASP A 111 4.73 3.84 -22.78
C ASP A 111 5.01 2.38 -22.36
N PRO A 112 4.89 1.38 -23.26
CA PRO A 112 5.22 -0.01 -22.95
C PRO A 112 6.69 -0.23 -22.54
N ALA A 113 7.59 0.67 -22.92
CA ALA A 113 9.01 0.63 -22.56
C ALA A 113 9.32 1.26 -21.19
N ASP A 114 8.34 1.93 -20.55
CA ASP A 114 8.51 2.50 -19.22
C ASP A 114 8.94 1.42 -18.22
N ARG A 115 9.72 1.83 -17.20
CA ARG A 115 10.40 0.91 -16.30
C ARG A 115 9.76 0.95 -14.93
N LEU A 116 9.45 -0.22 -14.38
CA LEU A 116 8.90 -0.35 -13.04
C LEU A 116 9.88 0.25 -12.03
N LYS A 117 9.45 1.29 -11.33
CA LYS A 117 10.29 2.04 -10.39
C LYS A 117 9.93 1.73 -8.95
N HIS A 118 8.66 1.46 -8.67
CA HIS A 118 8.19 1.27 -7.32
C HIS A 118 6.94 0.37 -7.27
N VAL A 119 6.82 -0.38 -6.18
CA VAL A 119 5.68 -1.28 -5.92
C VAL A 119 5.20 -1.02 -4.50
N ALA A 120 3.96 -0.57 -4.36
CA ALA A 120 3.34 -0.26 -3.08
C ALA A 120 1.94 -0.85 -2.97
N ALA A 121 1.49 -1.14 -1.75
CA ALA A 121 0.10 -1.49 -1.50
C ALA A 121 -0.65 -0.29 -0.93
N SER A 122 -1.84 -0.05 -1.46
CA SER A 122 -2.80 0.95 -1.02
C SER A 122 -4.14 0.28 -0.69
N SER A 123 -5.07 1.04 -0.11
CA SER A 123 -6.41 0.53 0.21
C SER A 123 -7.44 1.62 0.00
N SER A 124 -8.66 1.24 -0.37
CA SER A 124 -9.77 2.18 -0.46
C SER A 124 -9.98 2.95 0.86
N PRO A 125 -10.24 4.27 0.83
CA PRO A 125 -10.57 5.04 2.03
C PRO A 125 -11.83 4.48 2.71
N CYS A 126 -11.95 4.67 4.02
CA CYS A 126 -13.21 4.40 4.73
C CYS A 126 -14.29 5.36 4.19
N ALA A 127 -15.40 4.80 3.71
CA ALA A 127 -16.58 5.57 3.32
C ALA A 127 -17.35 6.06 4.55
#